data_AF-A0AAN8L129-F1
#
_entry.id   AF-A0AAN8L129-F1
#
_cell.length_a   1.000
_cell.length_b   1.000
_cell.length_c   1.000
_cell.angle_alpha   90.00
_cell.angle_beta   90.00
_cell.angle_gamma   90.00
#
_symmetry.space_group_name_H-M   'P 1'
#
loop_
_entity.id
_entity.type
_entity.pdbx_description
1 polymer ?
#
loop_
_entity_poly.entity_id
_entity_poly.type
_entity_poly.pdbx_seq_one_letter_code
_entity_poly.pdbx_strand_id
1 'polypeptide(L)'
;MRLPNLLGHDSLKEAQQQSAAWLPLVSKLCHLDTNKLLCSLFAPVCQPEGPVRPCRGLCEAVRDGCLPVMSAFGFPWPDMFNCTGFPRGTHLCIHTTTRDSQHAQKGEEEGHEEASEVWLRRERQTSRTTSARVHMPLNCVSGVCLWRGVTAG
;
A
#
# COMPACT_ATOMS: atom_id res chain seq x y z
N MET A 1 -6.84 15.45 16.38
CA MET A 1 -5.49 15.89 15.96
C MET A 1 -4.83 16.67 17.08
N ARG A 2 -3.51 16.81 17.06
CA ARG A 2 -2.73 17.63 18.02
C ARG A 2 -2.23 18.91 17.34
N LEU A 3 -2.08 19.98 18.12
CA LEU A 3 -1.44 21.24 17.73
C LEU A 3 -0.19 21.50 18.63
N PRO A 4 0.87 22.14 18.11
CA PRO A 4 1.11 22.38 16.70
C PRO A 4 1.15 21.08 15.89
N ASN A 5 0.70 21.14 14.63
CA ASN A 5 0.85 20.00 13.72
C ASN A 5 2.30 19.87 13.21
N LEU A 6 2.57 18.90 12.34
CA LEU A 6 3.93 18.67 11.83
C LEU A 6 4.46 19.77 10.90
N LEU A 7 3.60 20.71 10.51
CA LEU A 7 3.94 21.89 9.69
C LEU A 7 4.04 23.17 10.53
N GLY A 8 3.87 23.08 11.85
CA GLY A 8 3.97 24.23 12.75
C GLY A 8 2.72 25.10 12.84
N HIS A 9 1.57 24.65 12.33
CA HIS A 9 0.31 25.39 12.50
C HIS A 9 -0.18 25.25 13.95
N ASP A 10 -0.40 26.37 14.63
CA ASP A 10 -0.79 26.42 16.05
C ASP A 10 -2.31 26.44 16.26
N SER A 11 -3.09 26.58 15.18
CA SER A 11 -4.55 26.56 15.24
C SER A 11 -5.17 25.62 14.21
N LEU A 12 -6.32 25.07 14.56
CA LEU A 12 -7.11 24.24 13.64
C LEU A 12 -7.53 25.04 12.40
N LYS A 13 -7.89 26.33 12.60
CA LYS A 13 -8.31 27.23 11.53
C LYS A 13 -7.20 27.42 10.50
N GLU A 14 -5.99 27.68 10.96
CA GLU A 14 -4.82 27.82 10.10
C GLU A 14 -4.51 26.52 9.35
N ALA A 15 -4.48 25.38 10.06
CA ALA A 15 -4.25 24.09 9.45
C ALA A 15 -5.29 23.76 8.37
N GLN A 16 -6.56 24.06 8.62
CA GLN A 16 -7.64 23.87 7.65
C GLN A 16 -7.46 24.77 6.43
N GLN A 17 -7.22 26.07 6.63
CA GLN A 17 -7.04 27.04 5.55
C GLN A 17 -5.86 26.67 4.65
N GLN A 18 -4.72 26.32 5.24
CA GLN A 18 -3.51 25.95 4.48
C GLN A 18 -3.67 24.58 3.80
N SER A 19 -4.38 23.62 4.42
CA SER A 19 -4.62 22.31 3.79
C SER A 19 -5.50 22.39 2.54
N ALA A 20 -6.41 23.36 2.47
CA ALA A 20 -7.32 23.51 1.34
C ALA A 20 -6.59 23.79 0.01
N ALA A 21 -5.40 24.39 0.06
CA ALA A 21 -4.56 24.62 -1.13
C ALA A 21 -4.12 23.33 -1.83
N TRP A 22 -4.19 22.18 -1.14
CA TRP A 22 -3.80 20.87 -1.68
C TRP A 22 -4.95 20.09 -2.32
N LEU A 23 -6.20 20.57 -2.22
CA LEU A 23 -7.37 19.91 -2.83
C LEU A 23 -7.23 19.70 -4.35
N PRO A 24 -6.66 20.63 -5.14
CA PRO A 24 -6.42 20.38 -6.55
C PRO A 24 -5.52 19.17 -6.81
N LEU A 25 -4.43 19.00 -6.04
CA LEU A 25 -3.54 17.84 -6.18
C LEU A 25 -4.25 16.54 -5.81
N VAL A 26 -5.04 16.54 -4.73
CA VAL A 26 -5.86 15.39 -4.32
C VAL A 26 -6.83 14.99 -5.45
N SER A 27 -7.47 15.96 -6.09
CA SER A 27 -8.40 15.71 -7.21
C SER A 27 -7.73 15.13 -8.46
N LYS A 28 -6.40 15.23 -8.59
CA LYS A 28 -5.66 14.61 -9.70
C LYS A 28 -5.42 13.12 -9.51
N LEU A 29 -5.66 12.59 -8.30
CA LEU A 29 -5.55 11.16 -7.99
C LEU A 29 -4.21 10.55 -8.43
N CYS A 30 -3.12 11.33 -8.32
CA CYS A 30 -1.77 10.91 -8.72
C CYS A 30 -1.21 9.76 -7.88
N HIS A 31 -1.72 9.57 -6.66
CA HIS A 31 -1.42 8.43 -5.80
C HIS A 31 -2.59 8.16 -4.84
N LEU A 32 -2.84 6.89 -4.49
CA LEU A 32 -3.95 6.51 -3.62
C LEU A 32 -3.76 7.02 -2.18
N ASP A 33 -2.52 7.10 -1.72
CA ASP A 33 -2.16 7.56 -0.38
C ASP A 33 -1.93 9.09 -0.27
N THR A 34 -2.24 9.88 -1.30
CA THR A 34 -2.03 11.35 -1.24
C THR A 34 -2.75 11.99 -0.05
N ASN A 35 -4.01 11.63 0.17
CA ASN A 35 -4.76 12.08 1.34
C ASN A 35 -4.15 11.59 2.65
N LYS A 36 -3.63 10.36 2.68
CA LYS A 36 -2.99 9.77 3.87
C LYS A 36 -1.74 10.56 4.26
N LEU A 37 -0.89 10.91 3.29
CA LEU A 37 0.28 11.75 3.53
C LEU A 37 -0.12 13.13 4.04
N LEU A 38 -1.03 13.83 3.34
CA LEU A 38 -1.45 15.19 3.72
C LEU A 38 -2.07 15.21 5.13
N CYS A 39 -3.00 14.30 5.42
CA CYS A 39 -3.62 14.20 6.74
C CYS A 39 -2.60 13.90 7.85
N SER A 40 -1.59 13.05 7.57
CA SER A 40 -0.55 12.76 8.56
C SER A 40 0.24 14.00 8.99
N LEU A 41 0.38 15.00 8.10
CA LEU A 41 1.12 16.23 8.35
C LEU A 41 0.22 17.34 8.91
N PHE A 42 -0.93 17.56 8.29
CA PHE A 42 -1.86 18.63 8.67
C PHE A 42 -2.68 18.29 9.91
N ALA A 43 -3.04 17.02 10.10
CA ALA A 43 -3.93 16.53 11.16
C ALA A 43 -3.41 15.23 11.81
N PRO A 44 -2.20 15.24 12.40
CA PRO A 44 -1.59 14.04 12.96
C PRO A 44 -2.44 13.44 14.08
N VAL A 45 -2.39 12.11 14.20
CA VAL A 45 -2.99 11.35 15.30
C VAL A 45 -2.29 11.75 16.62
N CYS A 46 -3.07 11.86 17.69
CA CYS A 46 -2.55 12.15 19.02
C CYS A 46 -2.09 10.84 19.70
N GLN A 47 -0.81 10.76 20.06
CA GLN A 47 -0.26 9.71 20.90
C GLN A 47 0.47 10.34 22.10
N PRO A 48 0.65 9.61 23.21
CA PRO A 48 1.39 10.11 24.38
C PRO A 48 2.81 10.59 24.03
N GLU A 49 3.48 9.86 23.13
CA GLU A 49 4.87 10.11 22.69
C GLU A 49 5.00 11.26 21.67
N GLY A 50 3.88 11.86 21.24
CA GLY A 50 3.85 12.92 20.22
C GLY A 50 3.18 12.52 18.89
N PRO A 51 3.16 13.42 17.89
CA PRO A 51 2.50 13.17 16.62
C PRO A 51 3.21 12.07 15.81
N VAL A 52 2.45 11.11 15.30
CA VAL A 52 2.98 10.06 14.43
C VAL A 52 3.27 10.65 13.04
N ARG A 53 4.50 10.50 12.58
CA ARG A 53 4.97 10.96 11.26
C ARG A 53 4.68 9.94 10.15
N PRO A 54 4.56 10.34 8.87
CA PRO A 54 4.58 9.40 7.76
C PRO A 54 5.93 8.70 7.69
N CYS A 55 5.94 7.43 7.27
CA CYS A 55 7.19 6.77 6.93
C CYS A 55 7.78 7.36 5.65
N ARG A 56 9.10 7.30 5.51
CA ARG A 56 9.79 7.78 4.31
C ARG A 56 9.26 7.15 3.02
N GLY A 57 9.02 5.83 3.04
CA GLY A 57 8.47 5.13 1.87
C GLY A 57 7.07 5.59 1.48
N LEU A 58 6.23 6.02 2.43
CA LEU A 58 4.93 6.63 2.12
C LEU A 58 5.10 7.98 1.42
N CYS A 59 5.99 8.84 1.94
CA CYS A 59 6.29 10.13 1.32
C CYS A 59 6.87 9.96 -0.09
N GLU A 60 7.87 9.09 -0.26
CA GLU A 60 8.52 8.83 -1.54
C GLU A 60 7.52 8.31 -2.57
N ALA A 61 6.67 7.34 -2.21
CA ALA A 61 5.64 6.82 -3.11
C ALA A 61 4.65 7.89 -3.60
N VAL A 62 4.17 8.75 -2.68
CA VAL A 62 3.26 9.85 -3.05
C VAL A 62 4.00 10.91 -3.88
N ARG A 63 5.22 11.28 -3.50
CA ARG A 63 6.05 12.23 -4.26
C ARG A 63 6.26 11.72 -5.68
N ASP A 64 6.66 10.48 -5.86
CA ASP A 64 7.00 9.94 -7.18
C ASP A 64 5.77 9.88 -8.10
N GLY A 65 4.57 9.63 -7.56
CA GLY A 65 3.32 9.71 -8.32
C GLY A 65 2.86 11.14 -8.61
N CYS A 66 3.02 12.07 -7.66
CA CYS A 66 2.43 13.40 -7.73
C CYS A 66 3.37 14.49 -8.25
N LEU A 67 4.68 14.30 -8.18
CA LEU A 67 5.67 15.27 -8.65
C LEU A 67 5.56 15.56 -10.16
N PRO A 68 5.37 14.56 -11.06
CA PRO A 68 5.16 14.85 -12.49
C PRO A 68 3.91 15.73 -12.72
N VAL A 69 2.85 15.50 -11.95
CA VAL A 69 1.62 16.30 -12.02
C VAL A 69 1.87 17.73 -11.57
N MET A 70 2.54 17.93 -10.42
CA MET A 70 2.88 19.28 -9.93
C MET A 70 3.80 20.02 -10.91
N SER A 71 4.81 19.32 -11.44
CA SER A 71 5.79 19.88 -12.37
C SER A 71 5.14 20.34 -13.68
N ALA A 72 4.12 19.62 -14.17
CA ALA A 72 3.36 20.01 -15.35
C ALA A 72 2.62 21.35 -15.19
N PHE A 73 2.33 21.77 -13.95
CA PHE A 73 1.76 23.08 -13.61
C PHE A 73 2.81 24.09 -13.11
N GLY A 74 4.10 23.76 -13.19
CA GLY A 74 5.20 24.64 -12.78
C GLY A 74 5.47 24.67 -11.26
N PHE A 75 4.94 23.72 -10.50
CA PHE A 75 5.16 23.64 -9.05
C PHE A 75 6.18 22.54 -8.71
N PRO A 76 7.26 22.85 -7.95
CA PRO A 76 8.16 21.84 -7.44
C PRO A 76 7.56 21.07 -6.26
N TRP A 77 8.16 19.95 -5.89
CA TRP A 77 7.87 19.31 -4.60
C TRP A 77 8.36 20.22 -3.46
N PRO A 78 7.51 20.59 -2.49
CA PRO A 78 7.89 21.57 -1.47
C PRO A 78 8.78 20.95 -0.38
N ASP A 79 9.66 21.77 0.20
CA ASP A 79 10.56 21.34 1.27
C ASP A 79 9.84 20.87 2.53
N MET A 80 8.64 21.38 2.80
CA MET A 80 7.80 20.94 3.91
C MET A 80 7.41 19.44 3.79
N PHE A 81 7.50 18.86 2.59
CA PHE A 81 7.27 17.45 2.32
C PHE A 81 8.58 16.71 1.96
N ASN A 82 9.74 17.23 2.37
CA ASN A 82 11.01 16.58 2.10
C ASN A 82 11.09 15.21 2.78
N CYS A 83 11.05 14.14 1.98
CA CYS A 83 10.98 12.77 2.47
C CYS A 83 12.21 12.35 3.29
N THR A 84 13.36 13.02 3.14
CA THR A 84 14.55 12.70 3.95
C THR A 84 14.34 12.98 5.44
N GLY A 85 13.42 13.89 5.78
CA GLY A 85 13.04 14.20 7.15
C GLY A 85 12.21 13.12 7.85
N PHE A 86 11.74 12.11 7.11
CA PHE A 86 10.89 11.05 7.65
C PHE A 86 11.64 9.75 7.97
N PRO A 87 11.18 8.98 8.98
CA PRO A 87 11.83 7.74 9.42
C PRO A 87 11.67 6.60 8.41
N ARG A 88 12.65 5.69 8.34
CA ARG A 88 12.61 4.51 7.46
C ARG A 88 12.00 3.25 8.10
N GLY A 89 12.02 3.11 9.43
CA GLY A 89 11.46 1.93 10.10
C GLY A 89 11.92 1.65 11.54
N THR A 90 12.80 2.47 12.12
CA THR A 90 13.21 2.36 13.53
C THR A 90 12.21 2.96 14.51
N HIS A 91 11.30 3.81 14.02
CA HIS A 91 10.28 4.49 14.81
C HIS A 91 8.90 4.22 14.24
N LEU A 92 7.88 4.26 15.11
CA LEU A 92 6.48 4.19 14.71
C LEU A 92 6.18 5.29 13.65
N CYS A 93 5.68 4.86 12.49
CA CYS A 93 5.31 5.77 11.41
C CYS A 93 4.19 5.19 10.54
N ILE A 94 3.54 6.04 9.75
CA ILE A 94 2.41 5.66 8.90
C ILE A 94 2.92 5.11 7.55
N HIS A 95 2.56 3.88 7.23
CA HIS A 95 2.95 3.18 5.99
C HIS A 95 1.92 3.37 4.85
N THR A 96 2.33 3.03 3.63
CA THR A 96 1.45 2.93 2.45
C THR A 96 0.35 1.88 2.68
N THR A 97 -0.81 2.08 2.07
CA THR A 97 -1.98 1.20 2.27
C THR A 97 -1.79 -0.23 1.71
N THR A 98 -0.74 -0.46 0.92
CA THR A 98 -0.38 -1.79 0.40
C THR A 98 0.34 -2.71 1.40
N ARG A 99 0.77 -2.22 2.57
CA ARG A 99 1.54 -3.01 3.57
C ARG A 99 0.73 -3.53 4.76
N ASP A 100 -0.57 -3.28 4.81
CA ASP A 100 -1.42 -3.81 5.89
C ASP A 100 -1.65 -5.34 5.77
N SER A 101 -1.28 -5.95 4.63
CA SER A 101 -1.26 -7.42 4.45
C SER A 101 0.09 -8.08 4.77
N GLN A 102 1.13 -7.33 5.12
CA GLN A 102 2.50 -7.89 5.30
C GLN A 102 3.19 -7.47 6.61
N HIS A 103 2.53 -6.69 7.48
CA HIS A 103 3.05 -6.37 8.83
C HIS A 103 2.27 -7.03 9.97
N ALA A 104 1.51 -8.09 9.67
CA ALA A 104 1.09 -9.12 10.64
C ALA A 104 2.06 -10.30 10.72
N GLN A 105 3.17 -10.29 9.95
CA GLN A 105 4.25 -11.27 10.07
C GLN A 105 5.57 -10.55 10.25
N LYS A 106 6.07 -10.53 11.49
CA LYS A 106 7.51 -10.42 11.74
C LYS A 106 7.88 -11.34 12.90
N GLY A 107 8.48 -12.48 12.57
CA GLY A 107 9.12 -13.44 13.47
C GLY A 107 9.61 -14.65 12.67
N GLU A 108 10.85 -15.09 12.90
CA GLU A 108 11.63 -16.18 12.23
C GLU A 108 12.21 -15.81 10.85
N GLU A 109 13.48 -15.38 10.76
CA GLU A 109 14.77 -16.10 10.88
C GLU A 109 15.27 -16.69 9.55
N GLU A 110 16.53 -16.32 9.28
CA GLU A 110 17.61 -16.98 8.55
C GLU A 110 17.32 -18.30 7.78
N GLY A 111 17.77 -18.39 6.52
CA GLY A 111 17.91 -19.67 5.82
C GLY A 111 17.53 -19.69 4.33
N HIS A 112 18.09 -18.79 3.51
CA HIS A 112 17.94 -18.89 2.05
C HIS A 112 19.12 -19.70 1.48
N GLU A 113 19.08 -21.04 1.52
CA GLU A 113 19.78 -21.91 0.53
C GLU A 113 19.47 -23.44 0.61
N GLU A 114 18.36 -23.92 1.20
CA GLU A 114 18.10 -25.39 1.32
C GLU A 114 16.74 -25.87 0.77
N ALA A 115 16.05 -25.06 -0.04
CA ALA A 115 14.73 -25.42 -0.56
C ALA A 115 14.72 -26.03 -1.99
N SER A 116 15.82 -25.90 -2.75
CA SER A 116 15.86 -26.30 -4.17
C SER A 116 16.07 -27.81 -4.35
N GLU A 117 16.92 -28.43 -3.52
CA GLU A 117 17.24 -29.87 -3.60
C GLU A 117 16.05 -30.76 -3.18
N VAL A 118 15.23 -30.29 -2.23
CA VAL A 118 14.06 -31.05 -1.73
C VAL A 118 12.93 -31.10 -2.77
N TRP A 119 12.70 -30.00 -3.50
CA TRP A 119 11.75 -29.96 -4.63
C TRP A 119 12.19 -30.92 -5.73
N LEU A 120 13.45 -30.83 -6.19
CA LEU A 120 13.99 -31.70 -7.25
C LEU A 120 13.93 -33.20 -6.92
N ARG A 121 13.96 -33.58 -5.63
CA ARG A 121 13.78 -34.96 -5.17
C ARG A 121 12.31 -35.41 -5.21
N ARG A 122 11.36 -34.51 -4.99
CA ARG A 122 9.90 -34.76 -5.06
C ARG A 122 9.40 -34.86 -6.51
N GLU A 123 9.83 -34.01 -7.44
CA GLU A 123 9.43 -34.14 -8.87
C GLU A 123 9.92 -35.44 -9.52
N ARG A 124 11.06 -35.96 -9.07
CA ARG A 124 11.61 -37.23 -9.58
C ARG A 124 10.81 -38.45 -9.10
N GLN A 125 10.06 -38.32 -8.00
CA GLN A 125 9.21 -39.37 -7.45
C GLN A 125 7.77 -39.33 -7.99
N THR A 126 7.26 -38.16 -8.38
CA THR A 126 5.89 -38.00 -8.92
C THR A 126 5.74 -38.45 -10.38
N SER A 127 6.86 -38.68 -11.09
CA SER A 127 6.85 -39.09 -12.51
C SER A 127 6.58 -40.59 -12.77
N ARG A 128 6.20 -41.41 -11.77
CA ARG A 128 6.10 -42.88 -11.92
C ARG A 128 4.72 -43.54 -11.81
N THR A 129 3.61 -42.80 -11.72
CA THR A 129 2.26 -43.41 -11.63
C THR A 129 1.28 -42.87 -12.68
N THR A 130 1.33 -43.51 -13.85
CA THR A 130 0.22 -43.91 -14.76
C THR A 130 -0.99 -43.00 -14.99
N SER A 131 -1.05 -42.48 -16.23
CA SER A 131 -2.14 -42.58 -17.21
C SER A 131 -3.59 -42.62 -16.72
N ALA A 132 -4.29 -41.49 -16.84
CA ALA A 132 -5.74 -41.46 -17.09
C ALA A 132 -6.05 -40.45 -18.20
N ARG A 133 -6.59 -40.96 -19.31
CA ARG A 133 -6.95 -40.21 -20.52
C ARG A 133 -8.34 -39.59 -20.28
N VAL A 134 -8.42 -38.27 -20.08
CA VAL A 134 -9.73 -37.58 -20.02
C VAL A 134 -10.05 -37.04 -21.42
N HIS A 135 -11.06 -37.63 -22.03
CA HIS A 135 -11.67 -37.15 -23.27
C HIS A 135 -12.42 -35.83 -23.00
N MET A 136 -12.12 -34.83 -23.82
CA MET A 136 -12.83 -33.55 -23.90
C MET A 136 -14.04 -33.70 -24.83
N PRO A 137 -15.19 -33.06 -24.52
CA PRO A 137 -15.97 -32.52 -25.63
C PRO A 137 -16.45 -31.07 -25.42
N LEU A 138 -16.04 -30.25 -26.37
CA LEU A 138 -16.79 -29.24 -27.13
C LEU A 138 -17.67 -28.18 -26.42
N ASN A 139 -17.20 -26.93 -26.57
CA ASN A 139 -17.93 -25.72 -26.98
C ASN A 139 -18.95 -25.08 -26.02
N CYS A 140 -18.48 -24.10 -25.23
CA CYS A 140 -19.30 -22.99 -24.76
C CYS A 140 -19.60 -22.02 -25.93
N VAL A 141 -20.87 -21.90 -26.33
CA VAL A 141 -21.36 -20.78 -27.15
C VAL A 141 -22.39 -20.01 -26.32
N SER A 142 -22.14 -18.71 -26.15
CA SER A 142 -23.07 -17.70 -25.60
C SER A 142 -23.64 -17.93 -24.19
N GLY A 143 -22.76 -18.08 -23.19
CA GLY A 143 -22.94 -17.40 -21.89
C GLY A 143 -24.16 -17.76 -21.03
N VAL A 144 -24.67 -18.99 -21.06
CA VAL A 144 -25.71 -19.44 -20.10
C VAL A 144 -25.28 -20.74 -19.41
N CYS A 145 -24.86 -20.65 -18.16
CA CYS A 145 -24.78 -21.79 -17.24
C CYS A 145 -26.12 -21.94 -16.52
N LEU A 146 -26.98 -22.84 -16.99
CA LEU A 146 -28.18 -23.26 -16.25
C LEU A 146 -27.79 -24.36 -15.25
N TRP A 147 -27.70 -24.03 -13.97
CA TRP A 147 -27.70 -25.03 -12.90
C TRP A 147 -29.09 -25.09 -12.26
N ARG A 148 -29.79 -26.20 -12.51
CA ARG A 148 -31.04 -26.58 -11.84
C ARG A 148 -30.72 -27.26 -10.51
N GLY A 149 -31.40 -26.80 -9.44
CA GLY A 149 -32.02 -27.67 -8.44
C GLY A 149 -31.15 -28.19 -7.28
N VAL A 150 -31.35 -27.58 -6.12
CA VAL A 150 -31.07 -28.14 -4.79
C VAL A 150 -32.12 -29.19 -4.46
N THR A 151 -31.73 -30.37 -3.98
CA THR A 151 -32.60 -31.27 -3.21
C THR A 151 -31.94 -31.62 -1.89
N ALA A 152 -32.60 -31.24 -0.79
CA ALA A 152 -32.29 -31.67 0.56
C ALA A 152 -32.78 -33.11 0.79
N GLY A 153 -32.01 -33.88 1.56
CA GLY A 153 -32.35 -35.18 2.12
C GLY A 153 -31.69 -35.33 3.47
#